data_AF-A0A5D3C8J1-F1
#
_entry.id   AF-A0A5D3C8J1-F1
#
_cell.length_a   1.000
_cell.length_b   1.000
_cell.length_c   1.000
_cell.angle_alpha   90.00
_cell.angle_beta   90.00
_cell.angle_gamma   90.00
#
_symmetry.space_group_name_H-M   'P 1'
#
loop_
_entity.id
_entity.type
_entity.pdbx_description
1 polymer ?
#
loop_
_entity_poly.entity_id
_entity_poly.type
_entity_poly.pdbx_seq_one_letter_code
_entity_poly.pdbx_strand_id
1 'polypeptide(L)'
;MMSKVGQQRLREKWYKKVNRQWSKTVALKRKQRFERVTKELKVTRVISTLVEEIKAIGSSSGGLEADSKCTDVMAPMALNKRSPVLLLMGGGMGAGKSTVIKDILKEPFWLDTKSNAVVVEADAFKESDVVYKAINSMGCPDDMLQTSELVHQSSTDAASSLLVTALNEGRDVIMDGTLAWEPYVDQTIEMARNVHKHRYRMGVGYKVNEDGTVIENYWEQVSPEEEHQYDFDGIIEKDRKPYRIELVGVVCDAHLAVIRGIRRAVMVGRAVRVNSQLKSHKRFAKAFPRYCELVDNARLYSTNVLGKSPKLIGWKDRDNKLLVDPEEIKCVSVISKLNENANSVYELYQDATNVLNEKSSIWKETVLSSSRPSVQMELKASIQSIESK
;
A
#
# COMPACT_ATOMS: atom_id res chain seq x y z
N MET A 1 13.84 -58.96 23.27
CA MET A 1 12.58 -58.69 22.56
C MET A 1 12.16 -57.26 22.89
N MET A 2 12.34 -56.29 21.99
CA MET A 2 11.93 -54.89 22.26
C MET A 2 10.40 -54.82 22.31
N SER A 3 9.84 -54.13 23.32
CA SER A 3 8.39 -53.98 23.47
C SER A 3 7.76 -53.25 22.27
N LYS A 4 6.50 -53.58 21.94
CA LYS A 4 5.74 -52.95 20.84
C LYS A 4 5.75 -51.40 20.93
N VAL A 5 5.75 -50.85 22.14
CA VAL A 5 5.82 -49.41 22.42
C VAL A 5 7.17 -48.79 22.02
N GLY A 6 8.28 -49.52 22.22
CA GLY A 6 9.62 -49.08 21.83
C GLY A 6 9.81 -49.01 20.31
N GLN A 7 9.23 -49.97 19.57
CA GLN A 7 9.28 -49.98 18.11
C GLN A 7 8.42 -48.85 17.48
N GLN A 8 7.30 -48.48 18.11
CA GLN A 8 6.41 -47.43 17.61
C GLN A 8 7.01 -46.03 17.79
N ARG A 9 7.65 -45.75 18.94
CA ARG A 9 8.40 -44.49 19.17
C ARG A 9 9.58 -44.33 18.21
N LEU A 10 10.26 -45.41 17.84
CA LEU A 10 11.37 -45.38 16.88
C LEU A 10 10.87 -45.08 15.46
N ARG A 11 9.73 -45.66 15.05
CA ARG A 11 9.09 -45.34 13.76
C ARG A 11 8.64 -43.89 13.69
N GLU A 12 8.03 -43.32 14.74
CA GLU A 12 7.64 -41.90 14.75
C GLU A 12 8.83 -40.95 14.68
N LYS A 13 9.91 -41.24 15.42
CA LYS A 13 11.16 -40.45 15.36
C LYS A 13 11.79 -40.53 13.97
N TRP A 14 11.78 -41.70 13.35
CA TRP A 14 12.29 -41.89 12.00
C TRP A 14 11.42 -41.14 10.97
N TYR A 15 10.10 -41.24 11.04
CA TYR A 15 9.17 -40.50 10.19
C TYR A 15 9.34 -38.99 10.32
N LYS A 16 9.43 -38.45 11.54
CA LYS A 16 9.69 -37.01 11.76
C LYS A 16 11.04 -36.57 11.18
N LYS A 17 12.08 -37.42 11.29
CA LYS A 17 13.41 -37.13 10.75
C LYS A 17 13.43 -37.13 9.22
N VAL A 18 12.80 -38.14 8.60
CA VAL A 18 12.67 -38.25 7.13
C VAL A 18 11.83 -37.10 6.59
N ASN A 19 10.70 -36.79 7.22
CA ASN A 19 9.86 -35.67 6.78
C ASN A 19 10.61 -34.33 6.89
N ARG A 20 11.35 -34.10 7.98
CA ARG A 20 12.18 -32.90 8.14
C ARG A 20 13.29 -32.81 7.10
N GLN A 21 13.91 -33.93 6.74
CA GLN A 21 14.95 -33.97 5.71
C GLN A 21 14.34 -33.71 4.33
N TRP A 22 13.20 -34.31 4.03
CA TRP A 22 12.48 -34.13 2.76
C TRP A 22 11.97 -32.69 2.59
N SER A 23 11.37 -32.09 3.62
CA SER A 23 10.98 -30.67 3.63
C SER A 23 12.16 -29.74 3.37
N LYS A 24 13.34 -30.02 3.95
CA LYS A 24 14.55 -29.24 3.70
C LYS A 24 15.03 -29.34 2.25
N THR A 25 15.06 -30.56 1.68
CA THR A 25 15.49 -30.78 0.30
C THR A 25 14.52 -30.15 -0.71
N VAL A 26 13.21 -30.27 -0.45
CA VAL A 26 12.17 -29.62 -1.25
C VAL A 26 12.29 -28.10 -1.17
N ALA A 27 12.47 -27.53 0.02
CA ALA A 27 12.70 -26.09 0.20
C ALA A 27 13.98 -25.60 -0.52
N LEU A 28 15.06 -26.38 -0.50
CA LEU A 28 16.32 -26.02 -1.16
C LEU A 28 16.19 -26.01 -2.69
N LYS A 29 15.55 -27.05 -3.26
CA LYS A 29 15.27 -27.12 -4.70
C LYS A 29 14.29 -26.04 -5.14
N ARG A 30 13.31 -25.69 -4.30
CA ARG A 30 12.39 -24.56 -4.52
C ARG A 30 13.16 -23.24 -4.58
N LYS A 31 14.01 -22.97 -3.58
CA LYS A 31 14.86 -21.76 -3.55
C LYS A 31 15.74 -21.62 -4.80
N GLN A 32 16.41 -22.69 -5.22
CA GLN A 32 17.25 -22.67 -6.43
C GLN A 32 16.46 -22.42 -7.71
N ARG A 33 15.26 -23.00 -7.83
CA ARG A 33 14.37 -22.76 -8.98
C ARG A 33 13.85 -21.32 -9.00
N PHE A 34 13.55 -20.80 -7.84
CA PHE A 34 13.07 -19.44 -7.63
C PHE A 34 14.11 -18.37 -7.96
N GLU A 35 15.37 -18.58 -7.56
CA GLU A 35 16.51 -17.73 -7.96
C GLU A 35 16.73 -17.72 -9.47
N ARG A 36 16.50 -18.85 -10.15
CA ARG A 36 16.63 -18.97 -11.61
C ARG A 36 15.57 -18.15 -12.35
N VAL A 37 14.30 -18.33 -12.01
CA VAL A 37 13.17 -17.60 -12.63
C VAL A 37 13.35 -16.08 -12.45
N THR A 38 13.80 -15.66 -11.27
CA THR A 38 14.07 -14.24 -10.98
C THR A 38 15.18 -13.67 -11.87
N LYS A 39 16.24 -14.44 -12.14
CA LYS A 39 17.34 -14.02 -13.03
C LYS A 39 16.89 -13.95 -14.49
N GLU A 40 16.16 -14.95 -14.96
CA GLU A 40 15.71 -15.05 -16.36
C GLU A 40 14.74 -13.92 -16.75
N LEU A 41 13.88 -13.48 -15.83
CA LEU A 41 12.86 -12.47 -16.11
C LEU A 41 13.31 -11.02 -15.86
N LYS A 42 14.58 -10.77 -15.49
CA LYS A 42 15.04 -9.44 -15.06
C LYS A 42 14.88 -8.35 -16.13
N VAL A 43 15.24 -8.63 -17.38
CA VAL A 43 15.13 -7.66 -18.49
C VAL A 43 13.67 -7.42 -18.86
N THR A 44 12.90 -8.51 -18.98
CA THR A 44 11.45 -8.46 -19.25
C THR A 44 10.70 -7.65 -18.20
N ARG A 45 11.11 -7.76 -16.93
CA ARG A 45 10.56 -6.97 -15.82
C ARG A 45 10.77 -5.48 -16.02
N VAL A 46 12.00 -5.05 -16.31
CA VAL A 46 12.31 -3.61 -16.56
C VAL A 46 11.48 -3.07 -17.71
N ILE A 47 11.42 -3.78 -18.84
CA ILE A 47 10.65 -3.35 -20.02
C ILE A 47 9.16 -3.28 -19.69
N SER A 48 8.61 -4.29 -18.99
CA SER A 48 7.20 -4.31 -18.60
C SER A 48 6.88 -3.16 -17.64
N THR A 49 7.75 -2.86 -16.68
CA THR A 49 7.56 -1.75 -15.74
C THR A 49 7.52 -0.41 -16.47
N LEU A 50 8.47 -0.16 -17.38
CA LEU A 50 8.47 1.06 -18.20
C LEU A 50 7.21 1.17 -19.07
N VAL A 51 6.74 0.07 -19.67
CA VAL A 51 5.50 0.07 -20.45
C VAL A 51 4.29 0.42 -19.57
N GLU A 52 4.20 -0.11 -18.35
CA GLU A 52 3.11 0.23 -17.44
C GLU A 52 3.20 1.68 -16.93
N GLU A 53 4.40 2.22 -16.71
CA GLU A 53 4.60 3.64 -16.41
C GLU A 53 4.13 4.52 -17.58
N ILE A 54 4.53 4.19 -18.81
CA ILE A 54 4.09 4.89 -20.03
C ILE A 54 2.56 4.81 -20.18
N LYS A 55 1.94 3.66 -19.91
CA LYS A 55 0.48 3.52 -19.95
C LYS A 55 -0.20 4.33 -18.86
N ALA A 56 0.34 4.36 -17.65
CA ALA A 56 -0.21 5.16 -16.55
C ALA A 56 -0.16 6.66 -16.87
N ILE A 57 0.83 7.10 -17.65
CA ILE A 57 0.96 8.47 -18.14
C ILE A 57 0.07 8.71 -19.37
N GLY A 58 -0.01 7.75 -20.30
CA GLY A 58 -0.60 7.89 -21.63
C GLY A 58 -2.07 7.48 -21.80
N SER A 59 -2.66 6.73 -20.86
CA SER A 59 -4.08 6.30 -20.95
C SER A 59 -5.11 7.43 -20.81
N SER A 60 -4.65 8.69 -20.74
CA SER A 60 -5.47 9.89 -20.83
C SER A 60 -5.74 10.37 -22.27
N SER A 61 -5.15 9.75 -23.31
CA SER A 61 -5.60 9.94 -24.69
C SER A 61 -6.69 8.92 -25.02
N GLY A 62 -7.92 9.43 -25.18
CA GLY A 62 -9.06 8.62 -25.61
C GLY A 62 -8.73 7.84 -26.89
N GLY A 63 -9.14 6.58 -26.92
CA GLY A 63 -8.88 5.69 -28.05
C GLY A 63 -9.37 6.30 -29.37
N LEU A 64 -8.42 6.59 -30.24
CA LEU A 64 -8.62 6.68 -31.69
C LEU A 64 -7.42 5.97 -32.32
N GLU A 65 -7.75 5.18 -33.33
CA GLU A 65 -6.85 4.30 -34.04
C GLU A 65 -5.63 5.01 -34.60
N ALA A 66 -4.60 4.20 -34.85
CA ALA A 66 -3.34 4.57 -35.45
C ALA A 66 -3.53 5.51 -36.65
N ASP A 67 -3.03 6.74 -36.51
CA ASP A 67 -2.32 7.34 -37.62
C ASP A 67 -1.23 8.30 -37.15
N SER A 68 -0.10 8.13 -37.81
CA SER A 68 1.12 8.90 -37.68
C SER A 68 0.86 10.40 -37.87
N LYS A 69 0.94 11.17 -36.78
CA LYS A 69 1.59 12.49 -36.69
C LYS A 69 1.56 12.99 -35.25
N CYS A 70 2.75 13.25 -34.72
CA CYS A 70 3.01 14.03 -33.52
C CYS A 70 2.12 15.29 -33.50
N THR A 71 1.08 15.27 -32.68
CA THR A 71 0.22 16.44 -32.44
C THR A 71 -0.02 16.54 -30.94
N ASP A 72 0.81 17.40 -30.34
CA ASP A 72 0.49 18.37 -29.29
C ASP A 72 -0.46 17.89 -28.19
N VAL A 73 0.13 17.60 -27.02
CA VAL A 73 -0.54 17.20 -25.78
C VAL A 73 -1.31 18.40 -25.21
N MET A 74 -2.45 18.70 -25.83
CA MET A 74 -3.38 19.70 -25.31
C MET A 74 -4.14 19.10 -24.12
N ALA A 75 -3.54 19.20 -22.94
CA ALA A 75 -4.29 19.10 -21.69
C ALA A 75 -5.45 20.13 -21.75
N PRO A 76 -6.69 19.75 -21.38
CA PRO A 76 -7.83 20.65 -21.55
C PRO A 76 -7.57 21.98 -20.84
N MET A 77 -7.74 23.09 -21.57
CA MET A 77 -7.44 24.47 -21.16
C MET A 77 -7.99 24.90 -19.77
N ALA A 78 -8.95 24.17 -19.22
CA ALA A 78 -9.47 24.38 -17.87
C ALA A 78 -8.49 23.98 -16.74
N LEU A 79 -7.56 23.05 -16.98
CA LEU A 79 -6.59 22.58 -15.98
C LEU A 79 -5.45 23.57 -15.76
N ASN A 80 -4.99 24.27 -16.80
CA ASN A 80 -3.85 25.19 -16.73
C ASN A 80 -4.12 26.48 -15.90
N LYS A 81 -5.39 26.75 -15.52
CA LYS A 81 -5.74 27.94 -14.72
C LYS A 81 -5.72 27.72 -13.22
N ARG A 82 -5.71 26.48 -12.72
CA ARG A 82 -5.75 26.19 -11.27
C ARG A 82 -4.46 25.54 -10.78
N SER A 83 -4.22 25.61 -9.48
CA SER A 83 -3.18 24.80 -8.85
C SER A 83 -3.50 23.30 -9.03
N PRO A 84 -2.51 22.47 -9.37
CA PRO A 84 -2.67 21.02 -9.39
C PRO A 84 -2.83 20.48 -7.97
N VAL A 85 -3.45 19.31 -7.84
CA VAL A 85 -3.75 18.69 -6.54
C VAL A 85 -2.96 17.39 -6.35
N LEU A 86 -2.26 17.28 -5.21
CA LEU A 86 -1.66 16.05 -4.74
C LEU A 86 -2.49 15.51 -3.58
N LEU A 87 -3.21 14.41 -3.82
CA LEU A 87 -3.97 13.68 -2.82
C LEU A 87 -3.13 12.54 -2.24
N LEU A 88 -2.67 12.70 -1.00
CA LEU A 88 -1.97 11.70 -0.23
C LEU A 88 -2.97 10.82 0.52
N MET A 89 -3.13 9.58 0.09
CA MET A 89 -3.93 8.59 0.80
C MET A 89 -3.03 7.81 1.77
N GLY A 90 -3.31 7.93 3.07
CA GLY A 90 -2.56 7.29 4.14
C GLY A 90 -3.41 6.35 4.99
N GLY A 91 -2.76 5.38 5.62
CA GLY A 91 -3.44 4.40 6.46
C GLY A 91 -2.77 3.05 6.41
N GLY A 92 -2.82 2.33 7.53
CA GLY A 92 -2.23 1.01 7.65
C GLY A 92 -2.77 0.02 6.62
N MET A 93 -1.99 -1.03 6.35
CA MET A 93 -2.42 -2.09 5.44
C MET A 93 -3.73 -2.73 5.94
N GLY A 94 -4.71 -2.92 5.06
CA GLY A 94 -6.04 -3.42 5.46
C GLY A 94 -6.96 -2.39 6.12
N ALA A 95 -6.57 -1.11 6.20
CA ALA A 95 -7.41 -0.05 6.78
C ALA A 95 -8.66 0.30 5.95
N GLY A 96 -8.79 -0.19 4.72
CA GLY A 96 -9.95 0.10 3.86
C GLY A 96 -9.82 1.39 3.03
N LYS A 97 -8.60 1.82 2.71
CA LYS A 97 -8.31 2.99 1.86
C LYS A 97 -9.10 2.98 0.53
N SER A 98 -9.11 1.84 -0.16
CA SER A 98 -9.82 1.70 -1.44
C SER A 98 -11.33 1.96 -1.33
N THR A 99 -11.95 1.78 -0.17
CA THR A 99 -13.36 2.14 0.05
C THR A 99 -13.53 3.66 0.12
N VAL A 100 -12.64 4.34 0.83
CA VAL A 100 -12.65 5.82 0.96
C VAL A 100 -12.34 6.49 -0.38
N ILE A 101 -11.34 5.99 -1.12
CA ILE A 101 -10.99 6.50 -2.46
C ILE A 101 -12.19 6.43 -3.41
N LYS A 102 -12.96 5.33 -3.39
CA LYS A 102 -14.15 5.20 -4.25
C LYS A 102 -15.19 6.28 -3.99
N ASP A 103 -15.30 6.77 -2.76
CA ASP A 103 -16.24 7.83 -2.43
C ASP A 103 -15.66 9.22 -2.76
N ILE A 104 -14.36 9.44 -2.53
CA ILE A 104 -13.68 10.68 -2.93
C ILE A 104 -13.72 10.88 -4.45
N LEU A 105 -13.51 9.81 -5.23
CA LEU A 105 -13.56 9.86 -6.69
C LEU A 105 -14.96 10.16 -7.26
N LYS A 106 -16.00 10.21 -6.41
CA LYS A 106 -17.35 10.68 -6.79
C LYS A 106 -17.57 12.16 -6.48
N GLU A 107 -16.63 12.83 -5.82
CA GLU A 107 -16.71 14.26 -5.55
C GLU A 107 -16.59 15.04 -6.88
N PRO A 108 -17.29 16.18 -7.05
CA PRO A 108 -17.32 16.92 -8.32
C PRO A 108 -15.93 17.20 -8.88
N PHE A 109 -15.00 17.62 -8.02
CA PHE A 109 -13.62 17.89 -8.41
C PHE A 109 -12.95 16.68 -9.08
N TRP A 110 -13.09 15.49 -8.49
CA TRP A 110 -12.45 14.27 -9.00
C TRP A 110 -13.21 13.63 -10.14
N LEU A 111 -14.52 13.86 -10.27
CA LEU A 111 -15.29 13.44 -11.44
C LEU A 111 -14.84 14.18 -12.70
N ASP A 112 -14.66 15.50 -12.60
CA ASP A 112 -14.25 16.35 -13.72
C ASP A 112 -12.79 16.11 -14.15
N THR A 113 -11.95 15.68 -13.21
CA THR A 113 -10.50 15.48 -13.42
C THR A 113 -10.11 14.00 -13.56
N LYS A 114 -11.07 13.06 -13.40
CA LYS A 114 -10.80 11.62 -13.27
C LYS A 114 -10.00 11.03 -14.42
N SER A 115 -10.24 11.48 -15.65
CA SER A 115 -9.54 10.98 -16.84
C SER A 115 -8.09 11.45 -16.91
N ASN A 116 -7.73 12.49 -16.14
CA ASN A 116 -6.45 13.17 -16.23
C ASN A 116 -5.61 13.06 -14.94
N ALA A 117 -6.18 12.60 -13.84
CA ALA A 117 -5.43 12.37 -12.60
C ALA A 117 -4.56 11.11 -12.70
N VAL A 118 -3.30 11.20 -12.27
CA VAL A 118 -2.37 10.06 -12.22
C VAL A 118 -2.53 9.36 -10.88
N VAL A 119 -2.89 8.08 -10.91
CA VAL A 119 -2.99 7.24 -9.70
C VAL A 119 -1.67 6.49 -9.50
N VAL A 120 -1.00 6.76 -8.38
CA VAL A 120 0.26 6.12 -8.00
C VAL A 120 -0.02 5.10 -6.90
N GLU A 121 -0.02 3.81 -7.26
CA GLU A 121 -0.18 2.69 -6.31
C GLU A 121 0.93 1.66 -6.53
N ALA A 122 1.84 1.50 -5.56
CA ALA A 122 2.93 0.52 -5.67
C ALA A 122 2.42 -0.93 -5.79
N ASP A 123 1.28 -1.26 -5.16
CA ASP A 123 0.70 -2.60 -5.25
C ASP A 123 0.17 -2.92 -6.67
N ALA A 124 -0.25 -1.93 -7.46
CA ALA A 124 -0.68 -2.14 -8.85
C ALA A 124 0.48 -2.59 -9.75
N PHE A 125 1.68 -2.03 -9.54
CA PHE A 125 2.89 -2.46 -10.23
C PHE A 125 3.34 -3.88 -9.83
N LYS A 126 2.98 -4.36 -8.63
CA LYS A 126 3.24 -5.77 -8.26
C LYS A 126 2.37 -6.73 -9.06
N GLU A 127 1.11 -6.35 -9.30
CA GLU A 127 0.16 -7.20 -10.03
C GLU A 127 0.50 -7.31 -11.51
N SER A 128 1.13 -6.28 -12.09
CA SER A 128 1.62 -6.31 -13.47
C SER A 128 2.98 -7.01 -13.63
N ASP A 129 3.78 -7.11 -12.56
CA ASP A 129 5.13 -7.69 -12.57
C ASP A 129 5.14 -9.15 -13.07
N VAL A 130 5.95 -9.41 -14.09
CA VAL A 130 6.07 -10.72 -14.74
C VAL A 130 6.57 -11.83 -13.80
N VAL A 131 7.41 -11.49 -12.82
CA VAL A 131 7.90 -12.41 -11.79
C VAL A 131 6.77 -12.75 -10.82
N TYR A 132 5.99 -11.74 -10.41
CA TYR A 132 4.82 -11.95 -9.56
C TYR A 132 3.78 -12.85 -10.25
N LYS A 133 3.43 -12.56 -11.51
CA LYS A 133 2.49 -13.37 -12.31
C LYS A 133 2.98 -14.80 -12.53
N ALA A 134 4.26 -14.98 -12.86
CA ALA A 134 4.86 -16.29 -13.08
C ALA A 134 4.78 -17.14 -11.80
N ILE A 135 5.06 -16.55 -10.63
CA ILE A 135 5.05 -17.29 -9.37
C ILE A 135 3.63 -17.54 -8.85
N ASN A 136 2.72 -16.58 -8.99
CA ASN A 136 1.33 -16.78 -8.58
C ASN A 136 0.64 -17.88 -9.42
N SER A 137 0.95 -17.96 -10.72
CA SER A 137 0.46 -19.01 -11.62
C SER A 137 0.97 -20.42 -11.28
N MET A 138 2.06 -20.55 -10.51
CA MET A 138 2.61 -21.84 -10.09
C MET A 138 1.89 -22.45 -8.88
N GLY A 139 0.94 -21.73 -8.25
CA GLY A 139 0.01 -22.31 -7.27
C GLY A 139 0.63 -22.80 -5.97
N CYS A 140 1.73 -22.19 -5.49
CA CYS A 140 2.31 -22.52 -4.17
C CYS A 140 1.98 -21.43 -3.13
N PRO A 141 1.01 -21.65 -2.23
CA PRO A 141 0.58 -20.64 -1.25
C PRO A 141 1.68 -20.22 -0.26
N ASP A 142 2.62 -21.13 0.05
CA ASP A 142 3.72 -20.88 0.98
C ASP A 142 4.72 -19.83 0.45
N ASP A 143 4.84 -19.69 -0.87
CA ASP A 143 5.80 -18.79 -1.52
C ASP A 143 5.24 -17.37 -1.70
N MET A 144 3.94 -17.17 -1.47
CA MET A 144 3.21 -15.93 -1.73
C MET A 144 3.80 -14.71 -0.99
N LEU A 145 4.24 -14.90 0.26
CA LEU A 145 4.89 -13.86 1.07
C LEU A 145 6.29 -13.52 0.56
N GLN A 146 7.07 -14.51 0.12
CA GLN A 146 8.43 -14.29 -0.37
C GLN A 146 8.41 -13.60 -1.73
N THR A 147 7.49 -14.01 -2.61
CA THR A 147 7.28 -13.39 -3.92
C THR A 147 6.92 -11.92 -3.79
N SER A 148 5.98 -11.58 -2.90
CA SER A 148 5.57 -10.18 -2.67
C SER A 148 6.73 -9.29 -2.21
N GLU A 149 7.64 -9.82 -1.38
CA GLU A 149 8.80 -9.09 -0.89
C GLU A 149 9.84 -8.81 -1.98
N LEU A 150 10.01 -9.72 -2.94
CA LEU A 150 11.01 -9.55 -4.01
C LEU A 150 10.59 -8.54 -5.06
N VAL A 151 9.29 -8.45 -5.32
CA VAL A 151 8.74 -7.42 -6.20
C VAL A 151 8.58 -6.08 -5.51
N HIS A 152 8.67 -6.05 -4.18
CA HIS A 152 8.38 -4.85 -3.41
C HIS A 152 9.27 -3.66 -3.79
N GLN A 153 10.59 -3.86 -3.91
CA GLN A 153 11.49 -2.74 -4.21
C GLN A 153 11.22 -2.18 -5.61
N SER A 154 11.18 -3.00 -6.66
CA SER A 154 10.96 -2.47 -8.01
C SER A 154 9.60 -1.80 -8.16
N SER A 155 8.55 -2.32 -7.53
CA SER A 155 7.22 -1.72 -7.59
C SER A 155 7.17 -0.39 -6.82
N THR A 156 7.98 -0.25 -5.77
CA THR A 156 8.15 1.00 -5.02
C THR A 156 8.94 2.01 -5.84
N ASP A 157 9.99 1.56 -6.52
CA ASP A 157 10.82 2.40 -7.40
C ASP A 157 9.98 2.90 -8.59
N ALA A 158 9.20 2.02 -9.22
CA ALA A 158 8.30 2.37 -10.33
C ALA A 158 7.23 3.38 -9.93
N ALA A 159 6.59 3.16 -8.77
CA ALA A 159 5.63 4.12 -8.22
C ALA A 159 6.29 5.47 -7.91
N SER A 160 7.53 5.47 -7.41
CA SER A 160 8.28 6.70 -7.12
C SER A 160 8.70 7.44 -8.39
N SER A 161 9.08 6.71 -9.44
CA SER A 161 9.37 7.22 -10.79
C SER A 161 8.14 7.90 -11.40
N LEU A 162 6.99 7.21 -11.37
CA LEU A 162 5.72 7.76 -11.83
C LEU A 162 5.32 9.01 -11.02
N LEU A 163 5.50 8.98 -9.70
CA LEU A 163 5.17 10.11 -8.82
C LEU A 163 5.97 11.36 -9.16
N VAL A 164 7.31 11.27 -9.21
CA VAL A 164 8.15 12.45 -9.48
C VAL A 164 7.91 12.98 -10.89
N THR A 165 7.69 12.08 -11.86
CA THR A 165 7.36 12.47 -13.23
C THR A 165 6.04 13.23 -13.28
N ALA A 166 4.97 12.68 -12.69
CA ALA A 166 3.66 13.33 -12.69
C ALA A 166 3.66 14.67 -11.96
N LEU A 167 4.42 14.80 -10.87
CA LEU A 167 4.56 16.05 -10.12
C LEU A 167 5.36 17.12 -10.87
N ASN A 168 6.43 16.75 -11.56
CA ASN A 168 7.19 17.68 -12.41
C ASN A 168 6.33 18.24 -13.56
N GLU A 169 5.43 17.41 -14.12
CA GLU A 169 4.52 17.78 -15.20
C GLU A 169 3.23 18.49 -14.72
N GLY A 170 3.14 18.84 -13.42
CA GLY A 170 2.00 19.60 -12.91
C GLY A 170 0.65 18.86 -12.99
N ARG A 171 0.65 17.52 -13.05
CA ARG A 171 -0.57 16.70 -13.11
C ARG A 171 -1.26 16.61 -11.75
N ASP A 172 -2.57 16.45 -11.71
CA ASP A 172 -3.21 16.00 -10.47
C ASP A 172 -2.77 14.57 -10.17
N VAL A 173 -2.42 14.30 -8.92
CA VAL A 173 -1.88 13.01 -8.49
C VAL A 173 -2.67 12.49 -7.30
N ILE A 174 -3.02 11.21 -7.35
CA ILE A 174 -3.55 10.45 -6.20
C ILE A 174 -2.50 9.41 -5.83
N MET A 175 -1.86 9.59 -4.68
CA MET A 175 -0.84 8.67 -4.18
C MET A 175 -1.47 7.74 -3.12
N ASP A 176 -1.65 6.46 -3.46
CA ASP A 176 -2.11 5.42 -2.53
C ASP A 176 -0.92 4.76 -1.83
N GLY A 177 -0.70 5.17 -0.57
CA GLY A 177 0.39 4.68 0.26
C GLY A 177 -0.06 4.27 1.66
N THR A 178 0.87 3.73 2.44
CA THR A 178 0.65 3.60 3.89
C THR A 178 0.94 4.90 4.63
N LEU A 179 1.83 5.73 4.06
CA LEU A 179 2.41 6.93 4.70
C LEU A 179 2.99 6.62 6.09
N ALA A 180 3.49 5.40 6.27
CA ALA A 180 4.01 4.90 7.54
C ALA A 180 5.48 5.26 7.79
N TRP A 181 6.15 5.93 6.86
CA TRP A 181 7.57 6.27 6.96
C TRP A 181 7.74 7.78 6.82
N GLU A 182 7.92 8.46 7.95
CA GLU A 182 7.89 9.93 8.03
C GLU A 182 8.87 10.63 7.08
N PRO A 183 10.17 10.25 7.03
CA PRO A 183 11.13 10.97 6.19
C PRO A 183 10.75 10.96 4.71
N TYR A 184 10.20 9.84 4.21
CA TYR A 184 9.72 9.75 2.84
C TYR A 184 8.54 10.70 2.58
N VAL A 185 7.58 10.76 3.51
CA VAL A 185 6.40 11.63 3.37
C VAL A 185 6.80 13.10 3.44
N ASP A 186 7.68 13.46 4.37
CA ASP A 186 8.17 14.83 4.52
C ASP A 186 8.89 15.31 3.26
N GLN A 187 9.86 14.53 2.78
CA GLN A 187 10.60 14.86 1.56
C GLN A 187 9.66 14.91 0.35
N THR A 188 8.63 14.05 0.28
CA THR A 188 7.63 14.08 -0.81
C THR A 188 6.78 15.34 -0.77
N ILE A 189 6.34 15.77 0.41
CA ILE A 189 5.61 17.03 0.58
C ILE A 189 6.51 18.21 0.20
N GLU A 190 7.76 18.22 0.67
CA GLU A 190 8.74 19.26 0.34
C GLU A 190 9.00 19.35 -1.17
N MET A 191 9.20 18.21 -1.82
CA MET A 191 9.31 18.13 -3.28
C MET A 191 8.06 18.71 -3.94
N ALA A 192 6.86 18.24 -3.59
CA ALA A 192 5.61 18.72 -4.18
C ALA A 192 5.36 20.23 -3.96
N ARG A 193 5.84 20.80 -2.85
CA ARG A 193 5.81 22.24 -2.63
C ARG A 193 6.77 23.00 -3.55
N ASN A 194 7.83 22.37 -4.04
CA ASN A 194 8.90 23.02 -4.81
C ASN A 194 8.94 22.66 -6.31
N VAL A 195 8.24 21.62 -6.77
CA VAL A 195 8.24 21.18 -8.19
C VAL A 195 7.83 22.26 -9.19
N HIS A 196 7.10 23.28 -8.73
CA HIS A 196 6.72 24.44 -9.55
C HIS A 196 7.88 25.42 -9.80
N LYS A 197 8.99 25.31 -9.05
CA LYS A 197 10.20 26.13 -9.19
C LYS A 197 11.37 25.37 -9.77
N HIS A 198 11.48 24.08 -9.48
CA HIS A 198 12.59 23.23 -9.88
C HIS A 198 12.09 21.85 -10.24
N ARG A 199 12.71 21.20 -11.22
CA ARG A 199 12.47 19.76 -11.46
C ARG A 199 13.20 18.90 -10.43
N TYR A 200 12.62 17.75 -10.15
CA TYR A 200 13.19 16.73 -9.26
C TYR A 200 13.38 15.39 -9.98
N ARG A 201 14.26 14.55 -9.46
CA ARG A 201 14.41 13.14 -9.87
C ARG A 201 14.44 12.24 -8.63
N MET A 202 14.34 10.94 -8.86
CA MET A 202 14.50 9.97 -7.78
C MET A 202 15.91 10.06 -7.18
N GLY A 203 15.97 10.18 -5.86
CA GLY A 203 17.21 10.03 -5.10
C GLY A 203 17.56 8.56 -4.86
N VAL A 204 18.62 8.32 -4.11
CA VAL A 204 19.13 6.98 -3.79
C VAL A 204 18.23 6.15 -2.86
N GLY A 205 17.21 6.78 -2.27
CA GLY A 205 16.30 6.19 -1.29
C GLY A 205 16.93 6.01 0.08
N TYR A 206 16.51 4.96 0.78
CA TYR A 206 17.09 4.55 2.06
C TYR A 206 18.18 3.48 1.83
N LYS A 207 19.41 3.77 2.23
CA LYS A 207 20.55 2.83 2.16
C LYS A 207 21.33 2.85 3.46
N VAL A 208 21.74 1.67 3.90
CA VAL A 208 22.69 1.49 5.00
C VAL A 208 23.99 1.01 4.39
N ASN A 209 25.05 1.79 4.55
CA ASN A 209 26.38 1.47 4.06
C ASN A 209 27.06 0.41 4.95
N GLU A 210 28.15 -0.18 4.45
CA GLU A 210 28.90 -1.22 5.17
C GLU A 210 29.51 -0.73 6.49
N ASP A 211 29.83 0.56 6.57
CA ASP A 211 30.31 1.25 7.77
C ASP A 211 29.19 1.60 8.77
N GLY A 212 27.94 1.26 8.46
CA GLY A 212 26.76 1.54 9.26
C GLY A 212 26.18 2.94 9.06
N THR A 213 26.76 3.79 8.19
CA THR A 213 26.19 5.10 7.87
C THR A 213 24.88 4.94 7.10
N VAL A 214 23.87 5.76 7.43
CA VAL A 214 22.55 5.74 6.80
C VAL A 214 22.42 6.93 5.87
N ILE A 215 22.15 6.64 4.59
CA ILE A 215 21.78 7.64 3.60
C ILE A 215 20.26 7.52 3.39
N GLU A 216 19.55 8.62 3.54
CA GLU A 216 18.09 8.67 3.37
C GLU A 216 17.71 9.90 2.54
N ASN A 217 17.71 9.73 1.22
CA ASN A 217 17.38 10.78 0.26
C ASN A 217 16.50 10.23 -0.86
N TYR A 218 15.22 10.58 -0.84
CA TYR A 218 14.23 10.04 -1.78
C TYR A 218 14.08 10.89 -3.03
N TRP A 219 14.36 12.19 -2.96
CA TRP A 219 14.16 13.13 -4.06
C TRP A 219 15.35 14.07 -4.19
N GLU A 220 15.91 14.14 -5.40
CA GLU A 220 17.02 15.04 -5.72
C GLU A 220 16.53 16.16 -6.62
N GLN A 221 16.84 17.40 -6.25
CA GLN A 221 16.61 18.54 -7.14
C GLN A 221 17.56 18.43 -8.34
N VAL A 222 17.02 18.62 -9.54
CA VAL A 222 17.80 18.67 -10.79
C VAL A 222 18.50 20.03 -10.87
N SER A 223 19.76 20.05 -11.31
CA SER A 223 20.50 21.32 -11.41
C SER A 223 19.90 22.19 -12.52
N PRO A 224 20.04 23.53 -12.44
CA PRO A 224 19.54 24.41 -13.49
C PRO A 224 20.10 24.03 -14.86
N GLU A 225 21.38 23.65 -14.96
CA GLU A 225 22.03 23.27 -16.21
C GLU A 225 21.46 21.99 -16.82
N GLU A 226 21.04 21.03 -15.98
CA GLU A 226 20.36 19.81 -16.39
C GLU A 226 18.89 20.08 -16.76
N GLU A 227 18.22 21.02 -16.10
CA GLU A 227 16.81 21.37 -16.38
C GLU A 227 16.64 21.92 -17.82
N HIS A 228 17.59 22.71 -18.31
CA HIS A 228 17.58 23.24 -19.69
C HIS A 228 17.70 22.13 -20.76
N GLN A 229 18.12 20.90 -20.41
CA GLN A 229 18.18 19.78 -21.35
C GLN A 229 16.82 19.07 -21.51
N TYR A 230 15.89 19.24 -20.55
CA TYR A 230 14.55 18.68 -20.61
C TYR A 230 13.55 19.61 -21.33
N ASP A 231 13.93 20.87 -21.57
CA ASP A 231 13.16 21.85 -22.36
C ASP A 231 13.42 21.66 -23.86
N PHE A 232 12.96 20.55 -24.44
CA PHE A 232 13.17 20.25 -25.86
C PHE A 232 12.49 21.26 -26.82
N ASP A 233 11.47 21.99 -26.35
CA ASP A 233 10.65 22.88 -27.19
C ASP A 233 10.78 24.38 -26.88
N GLY A 234 11.71 24.80 -26.02
CA GLY A 234 11.93 26.23 -25.71
C GLY A 234 10.76 26.93 -25.01
N ILE A 235 9.69 26.20 -24.68
CA ILE A 235 8.64 26.65 -23.77
C ILE A 235 9.16 26.39 -22.37
N ILE A 236 9.90 27.35 -21.82
CA ILE A 236 10.05 27.43 -20.37
C ILE A 236 8.62 27.61 -19.85
N GLU A 237 8.01 26.57 -19.30
CA GLU A 237 6.71 26.69 -18.63
C GLU A 237 6.90 27.51 -17.34
N LYS A 238 7.02 28.84 -17.52
CA LYS A 238 7.20 29.83 -16.44
C LYS A 238 5.95 30.01 -15.57
N ASP A 239 4.89 29.26 -15.85
CA ASP A 239 3.58 29.38 -15.21
C ASP A 239 3.17 28.13 -14.40
N ARG A 240 4.12 27.23 -14.08
CA ARG A 240 3.85 26.10 -13.18
C ARG A 240 3.33 26.61 -11.84
N LYS A 241 2.14 26.16 -11.44
CA LYS A 241 1.49 26.58 -10.19
C LYS A 241 1.89 25.67 -9.03
N PRO A 242 2.00 26.20 -7.80
CA PRO A 242 2.26 25.37 -6.63
C PRO A 242 1.12 24.39 -6.40
N TYR A 243 1.46 23.17 -5.98
CA TYR A 243 0.50 22.14 -5.63
C TYR A 243 -0.31 22.51 -4.39
N ARG A 244 -1.62 22.22 -4.45
CA ARG A 244 -2.46 22.04 -3.26
C ARG A 244 -2.32 20.59 -2.80
N ILE A 245 -1.93 20.38 -1.56
CA ILE A 245 -1.70 19.06 -0.97
C ILE A 245 -2.86 18.72 -0.03
N GLU A 246 -3.52 17.60 -0.32
CA GLU A 246 -4.63 17.08 0.47
C GLU A 246 -4.24 15.74 1.08
N LEU A 247 -4.45 15.55 2.38
CA LEU A 247 -4.23 14.30 3.08
C LEU A 247 -5.55 13.62 3.40
N VAL A 248 -5.66 12.34 3.08
CA VAL A 248 -6.77 11.51 3.52
C VAL A 248 -6.21 10.34 4.31
N GLY A 249 -6.38 10.39 5.63
CA GLY A 249 -6.08 9.31 6.53
C GLY A 249 -7.23 8.33 6.67
N VAL A 250 -6.91 7.04 6.70
CA VAL A 250 -7.88 5.98 6.96
C VAL A 250 -7.38 5.10 8.09
N VAL A 251 -8.17 5.02 9.15
CA VAL A 251 -7.87 4.23 10.35
C VAL A 251 -8.92 3.17 10.58
N CYS A 252 -8.48 2.05 11.15
CA CYS A 252 -9.35 1.05 11.73
C CYS A 252 -8.60 0.30 12.82
N ASP A 253 -9.34 -0.47 13.61
CA ASP A 253 -8.77 -1.34 14.62
C ASP A 253 -7.79 -2.32 13.98
N ALA A 254 -6.65 -2.51 14.64
CA ALA A 254 -5.56 -3.29 14.08
C ALA A 254 -5.94 -4.78 13.90
N HIS A 255 -6.73 -5.34 14.81
CA HIS A 255 -7.23 -6.71 14.67
C HIS A 255 -8.16 -6.87 13.46
N LEU A 256 -8.99 -5.86 13.17
CA LEU A 256 -9.85 -5.82 11.99
C LEU A 256 -9.03 -5.76 10.70
N ALA A 257 -7.97 -4.94 10.68
CA ALA A 257 -7.04 -4.88 9.56
C ALA A 257 -6.39 -6.23 9.27
N VAL A 258 -5.96 -6.95 10.32
CA VAL A 258 -5.39 -8.31 10.19
C VAL A 258 -6.42 -9.28 9.61
N ILE A 259 -7.66 -9.27 10.09
CA ILE A 259 -8.75 -10.10 9.54
C ILE A 259 -8.97 -9.79 8.05
N ARG A 260 -8.98 -8.51 7.67
CA ARG A 260 -9.09 -8.10 6.26
C ARG A 260 -7.90 -8.56 5.42
N GLY A 261 -6.69 -8.48 5.96
CA GLY A 261 -5.48 -8.99 5.33
C GLY A 261 -5.53 -10.49 5.08
N ILE A 262 -6.01 -11.28 6.05
CA ILE A 262 -6.20 -12.73 5.91
C ILE A 262 -7.27 -13.04 4.87
N ARG A 263 -8.43 -12.36 4.92
CA ARG A 263 -9.49 -12.52 3.90
C ARG A 263 -8.97 -12.22 2.50
N ARG A 264 -8.20 -11.15 2.34
CA ARG A 264 -7.56 -10.78 1.06
C ARG A 264 -6.57 -11.85 0.59
N ALA A 265 -5.78 -12.43 1.50
CA ALA A 265 -4.89 -13.53 1.17
C ALA A 265 -5.65 -14.74 0.62
N VAL A 266 -6.78 -15.10 1.23
CA VAL A 266 -7.63 -16.22 0.79
C VAL A 266 -8.32 -15.92 -0.54
N MET A 267 -8.90 -14.73 -0.70
CA MET A 267 -9.74 -14.41 -1.87
C MET A 267 -8.94 -14.09 -3.13
N VAL A 268 -7.81 -13.39 -3.00
CA VAL A 268 -7.06 -12.85 -4.15
C VAL A 268 -5.58 -13.20 -4.12
N GLY A 269 -5.14 -14.10 -3.22
CA GLY A 269 -3.74 -14.52 -3.16
C GLY A 269 -2.77 -13.40 -2.75
N ARG A 270 -3.22 -12.39 -1.99
CA ARG A 270 -2.36 -11.30 -1.50
C ARG A 270 -2.19 -11.33 0.01
N ALA A 271 -1.14 -12.01 0.46
CA ALA A 271 -0.76 -12.04 1.88
C ALA A 271 0.17 -10.90 2.25
N VAL A 272 0.03 -10.43 3.49
CA VAL A 272 0.92 -9.45 4.10
C VAL A 272 1.25 -9.93 5.51
N ARG A 273 2.52 -9.90 5.89
CA ARG A 273 2.95 -10.27 7.26
C ARG A 273 2.23 -9.39 8.28
N VAL A 274 1.68 -10.04 9.32
CA VAL A 274 0.95 -9.35 10.40
C VAL A 274 1.80 -8.25 11.03
N ASN A 275 3.05 -8.54 11.40
CA ASN A 275 3.95 -7.53 11.97
C ASN A 275 4.10 -6.28 11.08
N SER A 276 4.25 -6.46 9.77
CA SER A 276 4.31 -5.33 8.82
C SER A 276 3.00 -4.54 8.79
N GLN A 277 1.84 -5.21 8.86
CA GLN A 277 0.54 -4.55 8.98
C GLN A 277 0.47 -3.71 10.25
N LEU A 278 0.76 -4.31 11.41
CA LEU A 278 0.72 -3.61 12.70
C LEU A 278 1.67 -2.41 12.74
N LYS A 279 2.91 -2.57 12.24
CA LYS A 279 3.88 -1.47 12.11
C LYS A 279 3.34 -0.33 11.25
N SER A 280 2.71 -0.63 10.11
CA SER A 280 2.15 0.41 9.22
C SER A 280 1.04 1.23 9.90
N HIS A 281 0.16 0.56 10.65
CA HIS A 281 -0.90 1.22 11.43
C HIS A 281 -0.32 2.11 12.51
N LYS A 282 0.60 1.58 13.32
CA LYS A 282 1.23 2.30 14.42
C LYS A 282 1.95 3.56 13.95
N ARG A 283 2.82 3.41 12.94
CA ARG A 283 3.63 4.53 12.44
C ARG A 283 2.77 5.59 11.77
N PHE A 284 1.80 5.19 10.94
CA PHE A 284 0.87 6.16 10.33
C PHE A 284 0.09 6.93 11.40
N ALA A 285 -0.51 6.24 12.37
CA ALA A 285 -1.28 6.89 13.43
C ALA A 285 -0.43 7.85 14.28
N LYS A 286 0.84 7.49 14.54
CA LYS A 286 1.79 8.35 15.24
C LYS A 286 2.15 9.61 14.45
N ALA A 287 2.34 9.48 13.14
CA ALA A 287 2.77 10.57 12.27
C ALA A 287 1.63 11.49 11.79
N PHE A 288 0.39 10.97 11.77
CA PHE A 288 -0.77 11.68 11.21
C PHE A 288 -0.96 13.12 11.71
N PRO A 289 -0.83 13.43 13.02
CA PRO A 289 -0.95 14.81 13.50
C PRO A 289 0.06 15.76 12.84
N ARG A 290 1.32 15.32 12.72
CA ARG A 290 2.39 16.08 12.08
C ARG A 290 2.14 16.27 10.58
N TYR A 291 1.68 15.23 9.89
CA TYR A 291 1.30 15.38 8.47
C TYR A 291 0.18 16.41 8.28
N CYS A 292 -0.78 16.50 9.22
CA CYS A 292 -1.81 17.52 9.17
C CYS A 292 -1.25 18.94 9.24
N GLU A 293 -0.06 19.16 9.79
CA GLU A 293 0.58 20.49 9.84
C GLU A 293 1.25 20.85 8.50
N LEU A 294 1.66 19.86 7.70
CA LEU A 294 2.42 20.05 6.47
C LEU A 294 1.54 20.23 5.21
N VAL A 295 0.29 19.78 5.27
CA VAL A 295 -0.66 19.77 4.14
C VAL A 295 -1.69 20.88 4.25
N ASP A 296 -2.32 21.23 3.12
CA ASP A 296 -3.35 22.28 3.09
C ASP A 296 -4.65 21.77 3.71
N ASN A 297 -5.11 20.59 3.28
CA ASN A 297 -6.35 19.99 3.77
C ASN A 297 -6.08 18.59 4.31
N ALA A 298 -6.81 18.20 5.37
CA ALA A 298 -6.73 16.83 5.87
C ALA A 298 -8.14 16.29 6.21
N ARG A 299 -8.36 15.01 5.89
CA ARG A 299 -9.57 14.26 6.27
C ARG A 299 -9.15 12.96 6.92
N LEU A 300 -9.81 12.58 8.00
CA LEU A 300 -9.58 11.32 8.69
C LEU A 300 -10.86 10.51 8.71
N TYR A 301 -10.80 9.29 8.18
CA TYR A 301 -11.91 8.36 8.13
C TYR A 301 -11.67 7.14 9.02
N SER A 302 -12.70 6.72 9.74
CA SER A 302 -12.77 5.43 10.43
C SER A 302 -13.53 4.43 9.59
N THR A 303 -12.99 3.22 9.44
CA THR A 303 -13.66 2.10 8.78
C THR A 303 -13.96 0.95 9.74
N ASN A 304 -14.16 1.25 11.03
CA ASN A 304 -14.38 0.23 12.06
C ASN A 304 -15.69 -0.54 11.95
N VAL A 305 -16.61 -0.16 11.07
CA VAL A 305 -17.86 -0.89 10.88
C VAL A 305 -17.82 -1.67 9.55
N LEU A 306 -17.93 -2.99 9.63
CA LEU A 306 -17.95 -3.86 8.45
C LEU A 306 -19.21 -3.59 7.62
N GLY A 307 -19.02 -3.39 6.31
CA GLY A 307 -20.12 -3.24 5.34
C GLY A 307 -20.83 -1.89 5.37
N LYS A 308 -20.41 -0.93 6.21
CA LYS A 308 -20.91 0.44 6.19
C LYS A 308 -19.94 1.39 5.49
N SER A 309 -20.44 2.56 5.12
CA SER A 309 -19.61 3.64 4.59
C SER A 309 -18.58 4.12 5.63
N PRO A 310 -17.39 4.57 5.20
CA PRO A 310 -16.40 5.16 6.08
C PRO A 310 -16.97 6.37 6.84
N LYS A 311 -16.72 6.45 8.14
CA LYS A 311 -17.16 7.58 8.99
C LYS A 311 -16.07 8.65 9.00
N LEU A 312 -16.39 9.89 8.63
CA LEU A 312 -15.48 11.04 8.79
C LEU A 312 -15.38 11.38 10.29
N ILE A 313 -14.17 11.35 10.85
CA ILE A 313 -13.91 11.57 12.28
C ILE A 313 -12.92 12.72 12.53
N GLY A 314 -12.28 13.24 11.48
CA GLY A 314 -11.42 14.40 11.55
C GLY A 314 -11.41 15.16 10.24
N TRP A 315 -11.36 16.49 10.32
CA TRP A 315 -11.34 17.38 9.17
C TRP A 315 -10.53 18.65 9.45
N LYS A 316 -9.69 19.02 8.49
CA LYS A 316 -8.89 20.24 8.44
C LYS A 316 -9.11 20.88 7.07
N ASP A 317 -9.36 22.19 7.09
CA ASP A 317 -9.38 23.03 5.90
C ASP A 317 -8.38 24.18 6.05
N ARG A 318 -7.42 24.26 5.13
CA ARG A 318 -6.38 25.30 5.07
C ARG A 318 -5.66 25.52 6.41
N ASP A 319 -5.62 26.75 6.91
CA ASP A 319 -4.85 27.12 8.11
C ASP A 319 -5.58 26.77 9.42
N ASN A 320 -6.75 26.13 9.33
CA ASN A 320 -7.46 25.70 10.53
C ASN A 320 -6.75 24.53 11.22
N LYS A 321 -6.96 24.42 12.53
CA LYS A 321 -6.58 23.21 13.28
C LYS A 321 -7.50 22.05 12.88
N LEU A 322 -6.98 20.82 13.00
CA LEU A 322 -7.77 19.62 12.77
C LEU A 322 -8.95 19.56 13.76
N LEU A 323 -10.17 19.67 13.25
CA LEU A 323 -11.40 19.44 13.99
C LEU A 323 -11.66 17.94 14.05
N VAL A 324 -11.94 17.42 15.24
CA VAL A 324 -12.12 15.98 15.46
C VAL A 324 -13.33 15.71 16.35
N ASP A 325 -13.96 14.57 16.14
CA ASP A 325 -14.90 14.01 17.12
C ASP A 325 -14.08 13.50 18.34
N PRO A 326 -14.26 14.07 19.54
CA PRO A 326 -13.43 13.74 20.72
C PRO A 326 -13.52 12.28 21.16
N GLU A 327 -14.63 11.60 20.87
CA GLU A 327 -14.81 10.20 21.22
C GLU A 327 -14.18 9.29 20.15
N GLU A 328 -14.41 9.59 18.87
CA GLU A 328 -13.91 8.77 17.77
C GLU A 328 -12.40 8.90 17.56
N ILE A 329 -11.80 10.07 17.82
CA ILE A 329 -10.36 10.30 17.60
C ILE A 329 -9.48 9.47 18.53
N LYS A 330 -10.01 8.96 19.65
CA LYS A 330 -9.30 8.11 20.61
C LYS A 330 -8.67 6.89 19.93
N CYS A 331 -9.29 6.38 18.87
CA CYS A 331 -8.75 5.25 18.11
C CYS A 331 -7.34 5.52 17.57
N VAL A 332 -7.04 6.74 17.11
CA VAL A 332 -5.71 7.11 16.59
C VAL A 332 -4.67 7.04 17.70
N SER A 333 -4.98 7.54 18.89
CA SER A 333 -4.11 7.48 20.07
C SER A 333 -3.82 6.02 20.47
N VAL A 334 -4.86 5.18 20.51
CA VAL A 334 -4.72 3.75 20.82
C VAL A 334 -3.85 3.04 19.78
N ILE A 335 -4.09 3.27 18.48
CA ILE A 335 -3.32 2.66 17.38
C ILE A 335 -1.86 3.14 17.38
N SER A 336 -1.60 4.40 17.73
CA SER A 336 -0.22 4.93 17.81
C SER A 336 0.65 4.23 18.86
N LYS A 337 0.02 3.58 19.85
CA LYS A 337 0.66 2.86 20.97
C LYS A 337 0.57 1.33 20.84
N LEU A 338 0.15 0.84 19.67
CA LEU A 338 0.01 -0.58 19.36
C LEU A 338 1.29 -1.38 19.66
N ASN A 339 1.12 -2.59 20.19
CA ASN A 339 2.19 -3.58 20.27
C ASN A 339 2.32 -4.32 18.94
N GLU A 340 3.27 -3.89 18.10
CA GLU A 340 3.50 -4.51 16.79
C GLU A 340 4.06 -5.94 16.83
N ASN A 341 4.56 -6.37 18.00
CA ASN A 341 5.12 -7.71 18.22
C ASN A 341 4.15 -8.62 18.99
N ALA A 342 2.88 -8.21 19.11
CA ALA A 342 1.84 -9.00 19.78
C ALA A 342 1.68 -10.38 19.11
N ASN A 343 1.62 -11.43 19.93
CA ASN A 343 1.33 -12.79 19.48
C ASN A 343 -0.15 -13.16 19.66
N SER A 344 -0.92 -12.31 20.34
CA SER A 344 -2.36 -12.49 20.57
C SER A 344 -3.10 -11.16 20.50
N VAL A 345 -4.42 -11.21 20.27
CA VAL A 345 -5.27 -10.00 20.27
C VAL A 345 -5.26 -9.27 21.62
N TYR A 346 -5.05 -10.00 22.72
CA TYR A 346 -5.03 -9.47 24.08
C TYR A 346 -3.73 -8.72 24.41
N GLU A 347 -2.68 -8.92 23.61
CA GLU A 347 -1.41 -8.20 23.72
C GLU A 347 -1.35 -6.97 22.80
N LEU A 348 -2.36 -6.78 21.96
CA LEU A 348 -2.33 -5.84 20.85
C LEU A 348 -2.37 -4.38 21.33
N TYR A 349 -3.15 -4.13 22.38
CA TYR A 349 -3.34 -2.82 22.98
C TYR A 349 -2.95 -2.88 24.46
N GLN A 350 -2.52 -1.74 25.03
CA GLN A 350 -2.21 -1.65 26.47
C GLN A 350 -3.43 -1.99 27.34
N ASP A 351 -4.62 -1.59 26.90
CA ASP A 351 -5.90 -1.91 27.53
C ASP A 351 -6.80 -2.72 26.57
N ALA A 352 -6.28 -3.88 26.15
CA ALA A 352 -6.97 -4.72 25.16
C ALA A 352 -8.36 -5.16 25.62
N THR A 353 -8.54 -5.44 26.92
CA THR A 353 -9.84 -5.88 27.45
C THR A 353 -10.92 -4.83 27.24
N ASN A 354 -10.64 -3.56 27.49
CA ASN A 354 -11.63 -2.51 27.28
C ASN A 354 -11.90 -2.29 25.78
N VAL A 355 -10.86 -2.18 24.95
CA VAL A 355 -11.00 -1.98 23.48
C VAL A 355 -11.78 -3.11 22.82
N LEU A 356 -11.57 -4.36 23.25
CA LEU A 356 -12.28 -5.53 22.69
C LEU A 356 -13.71 -5.67 23.22
N ASN A 357 -14.03 -5.07 24.37
CA ASN A 357 -15.36 -5.13 25.00
C ASN A 357 -16.25 -3.91 24.72
N GLU A 358 -15.72 -2.88 24.06
CA GLU A 358 -16.50 -1.73 23.59
C GLU A 358 -17.72 -2.19 22.79
N LYS A 359 -18.86 -1.50 22.98
CA LYS A 359 -20.14 -1.89 22.39
C LYS A 359 -20.11 -1.92 20.85
N SER A 360 -19.25 -1.11 20.24
CA SER A 360 -19.01 -1.01 18.79
C SER A 360 -17.85 -1.86 18.30
N SER A 361 -17.20 -2.64 19.17
CA SER A 361 -16.06 -3.48 18.78
C SER A 361 -16.53 -4.68 17.96
N ILE A 362 -16.01 -4.82 16.74
CA ILE A 362 -16.26 -5.98 15.88
C ILE A 362 -15.88 -7.29 16.57
N TRP A 363 -14.86 -7.26 17.45
CA TRP A 363 -14.47 -8.43 18.21
C TRP A 363 -15.63 -8.97 19.05
N LYS A 364 -16.34 -8.08 19.76
CA LYS A 364 -17.50 -8.44 20.54
C LYS A 364 -18.68 -8.87 19.66
N GLU A 365 -18.98 -8.10 18.62
CA GLU A 365 -20.14 -8.33 17.73
C GLU A 365 -20.00 -9.60 16.88
N THR A 366 -18.79 -10.02 16.56
CA THR A 366 -18.55 -11.16 15.65
C THR A 366 -17.92 -12.35 16.37
N VAL A 367 -16.83 -12.12 17.12
CA VAL A 367 -16.02 -13.21 17.70
C VAL A 367 -16.64 -13.73 18.99
N LEU A 368 -17.17 -12.83 19.82
CA LEU A 368 -17.83 -13.17 21.09
C LEU A 368 -19.36 -13.29 20.95
N SER A 369 -19.89 -13.21 19.73
CA SER A 369 -21.33 -13.36 19.47
C SER A 369 -21.84 -14.73 19.85
N SER A 370 -23.00 -14.78 20.50
CA SER A 370 -23.71 -16.02 20.83
C SER A 370 -24.16 -16.80 19.60
N SER A 371 -24.34 -16.14 18.45
CA SER A 371 -24.71 -16.79 17.17
C SER A 371 -23.51 -17.41 16.44
N ARG A 372 -22.28 -17.15 16.87
CA ARG A 372 -21.08 -17.63 16.16
C ARG A 372 -21.01 -19.17 16.02
N PRO A 373 -21.31 -19.98 17.06
CA PRO A 373 -21.23 -21.43 16.93
C PRO A 373 -22.19 -22.00 15.88
N SER A 374 -23.41 -21.47 15.79
CA SER A 374 -24.39 -21.92 14.78
C SER A 374 -23.94 -21.55 13.37
N VAL A 375 -23.46 -20.33 13.16
CA VAL A 375 -22.92 -19.88 11.86
C VAL A 375 -21.70 -20.73 11.44
N GLN A 376 -20.82 -21.09 12.39
CA GLN A 376 -19.67 -21.95 12.08
C GLN A 376 -20.07 -23.38 11.72
N MET A 377 -21.10 -23.93 12.38
CA MET A 377 -21.64 -25.25 12.02
C MET A 377 -22.25 -25.25 10.62
N GLU A 378 -23.04 -24.24 10.29
CA GLU A 378 -23.63 -24.09 8.95
C GLU A 378 -22.53 -23.96 7.89
N LEU A 379 -21.55 -23.08 8.11
CA LEU A 379 -20.42 -22.92 7.19
C LEU A 379 -19.64 -24.23 7.00
N LYS A 380 -19.38 -24.97 8.09
CA LYS A 380 -18.70 -26.27 8.03
C LYS A 380 -19.51 -27.28 7.21
N ALA A 381 -20.82 -27.35 7.41
CA ALA A 381 -21.69 -28.23 6.65
C ALA A 381 -21.72 -27.87 5.16
N SER A 382 -21.76 -26.57 4.82
CA SER A 382 -21.69 -26.10 3.44
C SER A 382 -20.36 -26.46 2.77
N ILE A 383 -19.23 -26.24 3.45
CA ILE A 383 -17.90 -26.61 2.93
C ILE A 383 -17.82 -28.12 2.70
N GLN A 384 -18.24 -28.92 3.68
CA GLN A 384 -18.23 -30.38 3.57
C GLN A 384 -19.09 -30.87 2.40
N SER A 385 -20.26 -30.26 2.19
CA SER A 385 -21.14 -30.61 1.06
C SER A 385 -20.53 -30.28 -0.30
N ILE A 386 -19.68 -29.25 -0.39
CA ILE A 386 -18.96 -28.88 -1.61
C ILE A 386 -17.78 -29.81 -1.84
N GLU A 387 -17.01 -30.12 -0.79
CA GLU A 387 -15.85 -31.02 -0.87
C GLU A 387 -16.21 -32.49 -1.12
N SER A 388 -17.44 -32.90 -0.77
CA SER A 388 -17.95 -34.25 -1.02
C SER A 388 -18.51 -34.46 -2.45
N LYS A 389 -18.56 -33.41 -3.26
CA LYS A 389 -18.89 -33.46 -4.69
C LYS A 389 -17.61 -33.51 -5.50
#